data_AF-J3A9C0-F1
#
_entry.id   AF-J3A9C0-F1
#
_cell.length_a   1.000
_cell.length_b   1.000
_cell.length_c   1.000
_cell.angle_alpha   90.00
_cell.angle_beta   90.00
_cell.angle_gamma   90.00
#
_symmetry.space_group_name_H-M   'P 1'
#
loop_
_entity.id
_entity.type
_entity.pdbx_description
1 polymer ?
#
loop_
_entity_poly.entity_id
_entity_poly.type
_entity_poly.pdbx_seq_one_letter_code
_entity_poly.pdbx_strand_id
1 'polypeptide(L)'
;MLVVVDQPATIGALAVAVAQDMGITVGYLPGLSMRRIADLTPGSAKTDAKDAAVIAQAARTMPHTLRAVSTSDEDAAALSMLTGFDLDLARQVNQTANRIRGLYTQIHPALEAVVGPWLEHDAVLEVIAAWPTPADLKRAGKARIDARLKKHGCRRHAAWAGQIVSALEHQTVVVAGTDAAGTVLPHLARQLI
;
A
#
# COMPACT_ATOMS: atom_id res chain seq x y z
N MET A 1 17.48 31.58 -19.03
CA MET A 1 16.47 31.60 -17.94
C MET A 1 16.80 30.45 -17.00
N LEU A 2 16.59 30.60 -15.68
CA LEU A 2 16.88 29.56 -14.68
C LEU A 2 15.63 29.36 -13.82
N VAL A 3 15.17 28.12 -13.69
CA VAL A 3 14.15 27.73 -12.72
C VAL A 3 14.85 27.08 -11.54
N VAL A 4 14.49 27.47 -10.31
CA VAL A 4 15.03 26.85 -9.11
C VAL A 4 13.91 26.27 -8.28
N VAL A 5 14.07 25.01 -7.89
CA VAL A 5 13.14 24.27 -7.01
C VAL A 5 13.86 23.88 -5.72
N ASP A 6 13.13 23.74 -4.62
CA ASP A 6 13.62 23.18 -3.35
C ASP A 6 13.15 21.73 -3.15
N GLN A 7 12.31 21.21 -4.06
CA GLN A 7 11.92 19.82 -4.19
C GLN A 7 11.91 19.42 -5.67
N PRO A 8 12.95 18.75 -6.19
CA PRO A 8 13.00 18.36 -7.60
C PRO A 8 12.12 17.14 -7.91
N ALA A 9 11.77 16.36 -6.88
CA ALA A 9 10.86 15.22 -6.96
C ALA A 9 9.44 15.58 -6.48
N THR A 10 8.51 14.61 -6.60
CA THR A 10 7.11 14.70 -6.16
C THR A 10 6.39 15.96 -6.66
N ILE A 11 6.12 16.93 -5.81
CA ILE A 11 5.28 18.11 -6.13
C ILE A 11 5.99 19.02 -7.16
N GLY A 12 7.32 19.14 -7.08
CA GLY A 12 8.08 19.95 -8.02
C GLY A 12 8.39 19.26 -9.35
N ALA A 13 8.13 17.95 -9.47
CA ALA A 13 8.50 17.16 -10.65
C ALA A 13 7.87 17.71 -11.95
N LEU A 14 6.61 18.14 -11.91
CA LEU A 14 5.95 18.73 -13.07
C LEU A 14 6.60 20.06 -13.48
N ALA A 15 6.93 20.92 -12.52
CA ALA A 15 7.57 22.20 -12.80
C ALA A 15 8.98 22.02 -13.37
N VAL A 16 9.73 21.03 -12.86
CA VAL A 16 11.04 20.64 -13.40
C VAL A 16 10.92 20.13 -14.83
N ALA A 17 10.00 19.18 -15.08
CA ALA A 17 9.80 18.60 -16.40
C ALA A 17 9.39 19.64 -17.45
N VAL A 18 8.44 20.53 -17.11
CA VAL A 18 8.02 21.62 -18.00
C VAL A 18 9.19 22.58 -18.28
N ALA A 19 9.98 22.92 -17.27
CA ALA A 19 11.15 23.78 -17.47
C ALA A 19 12.18 23.14 -18.40
N GLN A 20 12.47 21.84 -18.21
CA GLN A 20 13.38 21.09 -19.08
C GLN A 20 12.86 20.96 -20.52
N ASP A 21 11.57 20.66 -20.72
CA ASP A 21 10.93 20.57 -22.04
C ASP A 21 10.98 21.90 -22.81
N MET A 22 10.85 23.02 -22.08
CA MET A 22 11.03 24.37 -22.61
C MET A 22 12.51 24.75 -22.83
N GLY A 23 13.47 23.86 -22.56
CA GLY A 23 14.91 24.12 -22.69
C GLY A 23 15.48 25.05 -21.62
N ILE A 24 14.80 25.20 -20.48
CA ILE A 24 15.20 26.06 -19.37
C ILE A 24 16.08 25.27 -18.40
N THR A 25 17.20 25.85 -17.98
CA THR A 25 18.07 25.25 -16.97
C THR A 25 17.32 25.14 -15.64
N VAL A 26 17.39 23.97 -14.99
CA VAL A 26 16.80 23.73 -13.67
C VAL A 26 17.88 23.54 -12.62
N GLY A 27 17.82 24.34 -11.57
CA GLY A 27 18.60 24.19 -10.35
C GLY A 27 17.75 23.68 -9.19
N TYR A 28 18.36 22.88 -8.32
CA TYR A 28 17.80 22.44 -7.06
C TYR A 28 18.55 23.11 -5.90
N LEU A 29 17.83 23.79 -5.01
CA LEU A 29 18.39 24.30 -3.75
C LEU A 29 18.19 23.27 -2.63
N PRO A 30 19.24 22.60 -2.13
CA PRO A 30 19.10 21.57 -1.11
C PRO A 30 18.45 22.09 0.18
N GLY A 31 17.57 21.30 0.79
CA GLY A 31 16.78 21.71 1.95
C GLY A 31 17.61 22.24 3.14
N LEU A 32 18.82 21.71 3.38
CA LEU A 32 19.73 22.24 4.40
C LEU A 32 20.26 23.65 4.06
N SER A 33 20.60 23.88 2.78
CA SER A 33 21.01 25.20 2.29
C SER A 33 19.84 26.18 2.36
N MET A 34 18.66 25.76 1.87
CA MET A 34 17.42 26.53 1.91
C MET A 34 17.07 26.97 3.34
N ARG A 35 17.08 26.05 4.31
CA ARG A 35 16.80 26.35 5.72
C ARG A 35 17.78 27.37 6.31
N ARG A 36 19.09 27.20 6.06
CA ARG A 36 20.12 28.13 6.55
C ARG A 36 19.96 29.54 5.98
N ILE A 37 19.55 29.66 4.71
CA ILE A 37 19.32 30.96 4.07
C ILE A 37 18.00 31.58 4.58
N ALA A 38 16.98 30.75 4.81
CA ALA A 38 15.69 31.19 5.37
C ALA A 38 15.85 31.75 6.80
N ASP A 39 16.74 31.18 7.62
CA ASP A 39 17.06 31.66 8.98
C ASP A 39 17.67 33.06 8.99
N LEU A 40 18.33 33.47 7.89
CA LEU A 40 18.91 34.82 7.73
C LEU A 40 17.88 35.84 7.22
N THR A 41 16.66 35.41 6.88
CA THR A 41 15.61 36.26 6.32
C THR A 41 14.64 36.70 7.43
N PRO A 42 14.38 38.02 7.59
CA PRO A 42 13.50 38.53 8.65
C PRO A 42 12.10 37.88 8.68
N GLY A 43 11.53 37.72 9.88
CA GLY A 43 10.21 37.15 10.12
C GLY A 43 10.23 35.66 10.50
N SER A 44 9.41 35.26 11.48
CA SER A 44 9.45 33.93 12.12
C SER A 44 8.43 32.92 11.59
N ALA A 45 7.47 33.36 10.75
CA ALA A 45 6.43 32.49 10.21
C ALA A 45 6.87 31.86 8.87
N LYS A 46 6.66 30.55 8.72
CA LYS A 46 6.80 29.85 7.44
C LYS A 46 5.67 30.29 6.51
N THR A 47 6.01 30.84 5.35
CA THR A 47 5.05 31.19 4.29
C THR A 47 5.64 30.85 2.93
N ASP A 48 4.82 30.38 2.00
CA ASP A 48 5.28 29.97 0.65
C ASP A 48 5.89 31.15 -0.12
N ALA A 49 5.38 32.37 0.09
CA ALA A 49 5.93 33.59 -0.49
C ALA A 49 7.35 33.91 0.02
N LYS A 50 7.62 33.64 1.31
CA LYS A 50 8.96 33.80 1.89
C LYS A 50 9.91 32.76 1.31
N ASP A 51 9.48 31.50 1.23
CA ASP A 51 10.29 30.40 0.70
C ASP A 51 10.66 30.67 -0.78
N ALA A 52 9.71 31.12 -1.60
CA ALA A 52 9.96 31.54 -2.98
C ALA A 52 10.95 32.71 -3.08
N ALA A 53 10.84 33.72 -2.21
CA ALA A 53 11.77 34.85 -2.18
C ALA A 53 13.19 34.43 -1.78
N VAL A 54 13.31 33.51 -0.81
CA VAL A 54 14.59 32.92 -0.37
C VAL A 54 15.24 32.14 -1.51
N ILE A 55 14.48 31.29 -2.21
CA ILE A 55 14.96 30.50 -3.35
C ILE A 55 15.44 31.42 -4.48
N ALA A 56 14.66 32.44 -4.84
CA ALA A 56 15.03 33.41 -5.86
C ALA A 56 16.29 34.21 -5.47
N GLN A 57 16.43 34.57 -4.19
CA GLN A 57 17.60 35.28 -3.69
C GLN A 57 18.85 34.39 -3.72
N ALA A 58 18.74 33.14 -3.25
CA ALA A 58 19.82 32.15 -3.29
C ALA A 58 20.30 31.92 -4.73
N ALA A 59 19.36 31.83 -5.68
CA ALA A 59 19.68 31.67 -7.09
C ALA A 59 20.48 32.84 -7.67
N ARG A 60 20.19 34.08 -7.21
CA ARG A 60 20.88 35.30 -7.67
C ARG A 60 22.25 35.51 -7.03
N THR A 61 22.36 35.29 -5.73
CA THR A 61 23.55 35.71 -4.96
C THR A 61 24.45 34.56 -4.53
N MET A 62 23.94 33.33 -4.52
CA MET A 62 24.65 32.14 -4.04
C MET A 62 24.53 30.97 -5.02
N PRO A 63 24.87 31.13 -6.32
CA PRO A 63 24.66 30.09 -7.33
C PRO A 63 25.40 28.77 -7.04
N HIS A 64 26.50 28.82 -6.28
CA HIS A 64 27.25 27.65 -5.82
C HIS A 64 26.47 26.77 -4.82
N THR A 65 25.35 27.26 -4.28
CA THR A 65 24.46 26.48 -3.40
C THR A 65 23.44 25.64 -4.18
N LEU A 66 23.31 25.88 -5.49
CA LEU A 66 22.41 25.15 -6.36
C LEU A 66 23.07 23.88 -6.91
N ARG A 67 22.31 22.79 -7.00
CA ARG A 67 22.68 21.57 -7.71
C ARG A 67 21.95 21.53 -9.05
N ALA A 68 22.61 21.10 -10.11
CA ALA A 68 21.92 20.83 -11.37
C ALA A 68 21.00 19.62 -11.19
N VAL A 69 19.77 19.69 -11.69
CA VAL A 69 18.89 18.51 -11.81
C VAL A 69 19.27 17.78 -13.09
N SER A 70 19.69 16.52 -12.94
CA SER A 70 20.22 15.66 -13.99
C SER A 70 19.26 14.51 -14.31
N THR A 71 19.44 13.83 -15.45
CA THR A 71 18.68 12.61 -15.78
C THR A 71 18.82 11.51 -14.73
N SER A 72 19.95 11.43 -14.02
CA SER A 72 20.10 10.49 -12.89
C SER A 72 19.21 10.82 -11.69
N ASP A 73 18.79 12.08 -11.54
CA ASP A 73 17.84 12.47 -10.49
C ASP A 73 16.40 12.03 -10.84
N GLU A 74 16.08 11.92 -12.14
CA GLU A 74 14.80 11.39 -12.62
C GLU A 74 14.69 9.88 -12.38
N ASP A 75 15.73 9.10 -12.69
CA ASP A 75 15.78 7.66 -12.40
C ASP A 75 15.69 7.39 -10.88
N ALA A 76 16.38 8.19 -10.07
CA ALA A 76 16.31 8.10 -8.61
C ALA A 76 14.90 8.43 -8.09
N ALA A 77 14.24 9.45 -8.66
CA ALA A 77 12.87 9.80 -8.32
C ALA A 77 11.88 8.69 -8.72
N ALA A 78 12.02 8.11 -9.92
CA ALA A 78 11.21 7.00 -10.39
C ALA A 78 11.35 5.76 -9.48
N LEU A 79 12.58 5.41 -9.12
CA LEU A 79 12.86 4.29 -8.22
C LEU A 79 12.27 4.55 -6.81
N SER A 80 12.40 5.77 -6.29
CA SER A 80 11.79 6.16 -5.02
C SER A 80 10.26 6.05 -5.04
N MET A 81 9.61 6.40 -6.15
CA MET A 81 8.16 6.26 -6.32
C MET A 81 7.74 4.80 -6.35
N LEU A 82 8.42 3.96 -7.13
CA LEU A 82 8.11 2.53 -7.26
C LEU A 82 8.35 1.77 -5.95
N THR A 83 9.46 2.02 -5.26
CA THR A 83 9.75 1.40 -3.96
C THR A 83 8.81 1.88 -2.86
N GLY A 84 8.43 3.16 -2.88
CA GLY A 84 7.39 3.69 -1.99
C GLY A 84 6.04 2.99 -2.20
N PHE A 85 5.64 2.83 -3.45
CA PHE A 85 4.43 2.11 -3.82
C PHE A 85 4.46 0.64 -3.41
N ASP A 86 5.57 -0.07 -3.64
CA ASP A 86 5.74 -1.47 -3.23
C ASP A 86 5.59 -1.64 -1.70
N LEU A 87 6.20 -0.75 -0.92
CA LEU A 87 6.04 -0.72 0.54
C LEU A 87 4.60 -0.44 0.97
N ASP A 88 3.90 0.48 0.31
CA ASP A 88 2.51 0.78 0.59
C ASP A 88 1.60 -0.41 0.24
N LEU A 89 1.84 -1.06 -0.89
CA LEU A 89 1.11 -2.25 -1.31
C LEU A 89 1.30 -3.40 -0.31
N ALA A 90 2.53 -3.65 0.13
CA ALA A 90 2.82 -4.65 1.16
C ALA A 90 2.08 -4.35 2.48
N ARG A 91 1.97 -3.08 2.88
CA ARG A 91 1.16 -2.68 4.06
C ARG A 91 -0.32 -2.93 3.84
N GLN A 92 -0.85 -2.61 2.65
CA GLN A 92 -2.27 -2.82 2.31
C GLN A 92 -2.64 -4.31 2.28
N VAL A 93 -1.78 -5.16 1.72
CA VAL A 93 -1.96 -6.63 1.73
C VAL A 93 -2.01 -7.14 3.16
N ASN A 94 -1.04 -6.76 4.00
CA ASN A 94 -1.00 -7.15 5.41
C ASN A 94 -2.24 -6.65 6.19
N GLN A 95 -2.65 -5.41 5.95
CA GLN A 95 -3.83 -4.82 6.59
C GLN A 95 -5.11 -5.59 6.22
N THR A 96 -5.26 -5.93 4.94
CA THR A 96 -6.44 -6.66 4.43
C THR A 96 -6.46 -8.10 4.95
N ALA A 97 -5.33 -8.80 4.93
CA ALA A 97 -5.21 -10.13 5.51
C ALA A 97 -5.55 -10.13 7.02
N ASN A 98 -5.01 -9.17 7.78
CA ASN A 98 -5.33 -9.03 9.20
C ASN A 98 -6.79 -8.67 9.46
N ARG A 99 -7.44 -7.93 8.54
CA ARG A 99 -8.89 -7.66 8.59
C ARG A 99 -9.70 -8.95 8.44
N ILE A 100 -9.34 -9.81 7.49
CA ILE A 100 -9.95 -11.14 7.30
C ILE A 100 -9.76 -11.99 8.57
N ARG A 101 -8.54 -12.05 9.10
CA ARG A 101 -8.22 -12.78 10.34
C ARG A 101 -9.07 -12.27 11.50
N GLY A 102 -9.11 -10.95 11.72
CA GLY A 102 -9.91 -10.34 12.79
C GLY A 102 -11.40 -10.69 12.69
N LEU A 103 -11.98 -10.70 11.49
CA LEU A 103 -13.37 -11.14 11.28
C LEU A 103 -13.55 -12.62 11.63
N TYR A 104 -12.67 -13.51 11.16
CA TYR A 104 -12.75 -14.92 11.51
C TYR A 104 -12.47 -15.18 12.99
N THR A 105 -11.56 -14.47 13.64
CA THR A 105 -11.36 -14.55 15.10
C THR A 105 -12.63 -14.14 15.84
N GLN A 106 -13.37 -13.14 15.35
CA GLN A 106 -14.60 -12.70 15.98
C GLN A 106 -15.75 -13.71 15.81
N ILE A 107 -15.93 -14.28 14.61
CA ILE A 107 -17.10 -15.13 14.33
C ILE A 107 -16.83 -16.63 14.53
N HIS A 108 -15.59 -17.08 14.32
CA HIS A 108 -15.22 -18.51 14.37
C HIS A 108 -13.70 -18.74 14.58
N PRO A 109 -13.17 -18.60 15.82
CA PRO A 109 -11.72 -18.69 16.10
C PRO A 109 -11.03 -19.97 15.61
N ALA A 110 -11.69 -21.13 15.71
CA ALA A 110 -11.12 -22.40 15.26
C ALA A 110 -10.92 -22.45 13.73
N LEU A 111 -11.75 -21.73 12.98
CA LEU A 111 -11.63 -21.64 11.53
C LEU A 111 -10.49 -20.68 11.16
N GLU A 112 -10.38 -19.54 11.86
CA GLU A 112 -9.25 -18.62 11.71
C GLU A 112 -7.90 -19.32 11.89
N ALA A 113 -7.77 -20.17 12.91
CA ALA A 113 -6.53 -20.90 13.18
C ALA A 113 -6.10 -21.80 12.01
N VAL A 114 -7.06 -22.27 11.19
CA VAL A 114 -6.80 -23.09 10.00
C VAL A 114 -6.56 -22.25 8.76
N VAL A 115 -7.42 -21.26 8.47
CA VAL A 115 -7.35 -20.49 7.21
C VAL A 115 -6.37 -19.31 7.27
N GLY A 116 -6.17 -18.74 8.46
CA GLY A 116 -5.36 -17.54 8.69
C GLY A 116 -3.91 -17.67 8.21
N PRO A 117 -3.20 -18.78 8.48
CA PRO A 117 -1.85 -19.00 7.99
C PRO A 117 -1.73 -19.15 6.45
N TRP A 118 -2.85 -19.27 5.73
CA TRP A 118 -2.86 -19.56 4.29
C TRP A 118 -3.47 -18.44 3.45
N LEU A 119 -3.66 -17.24 4.02
CA LEU A 119 -4.24 -16.11 3.31
C LEU A 119 -3.34 -15.56 2.19
N GLU A 120 -2.08 -15.97 2.13
CA GLU A 120 -1.17 -15.70 1.00
C GLU A 120 -1.45 -16.59 -0.23
N HIS A 121 -2.35 -17.58 -0.10
CA HIS A 121 -2.69 -18.49 -1.18
C HIS A 121 -4.05 -18.13 -1.81
N ASP A 122 -4.05 -17.74 -3.08
CA ASP A 122 -5.25 -17.42 -3.87
C ASP A 122 -6.32 -18.50 -3.76
N ALA A 123 -5.93 -19.78 -3.70
CA ALA A 123 -6.86 -20.89 -3.55
C ALA A 123 -7.74 -20.79 -2.28
N VAL A 124 -7.16 -20.31 -1.17
CA VAL A 124 -7.90 -20.12 0.10
C VAL A 124 -8.75 -18.87 0.02
N LEU A 125 -8.23 -17.78 -0.56
CA LEU A 125 -8.99 -16.56 -0.80
C LEU A 125 -10.22 -16.82 -1.69
N GLU A 126 -10.08 -17.67 -2.70
CA GLU A 126 -11.15 -18.11 -3.60
C GLU A 126 -12.22 -18.96 -2.88
N VAL A 127 -11.83 -19.75 -1.88
CA VAL A 127 -12.77 -20.46 -1.00
C VAL A 127 -13.54 -19.47 -0.13
N ILE A 128 -12.85 -18.50 0.48
CA ILE A 128 -13.47 -17.44 1.31
C ILE A 128 -14.43 -16.59 0.48
N ALA A 129 -14.03 -16.21 -0.73
CA ALA A 129 -14.86 -15.40 -1.63
C ALA A 129 -16.14 -16.12 -2.07
N ALA A 130 -16.11 -17.45 -2.16
CA ALA A 130 -17.25 -18.28 -2.55
C ALA A 130 -18.15 -18.68 -1.37
N TRP A 131 -17.54 -18.96 -0.22
CA TRP A 131 -18.19 -19.44 0.99
C TRP A 131 -17.62 -18.69 2.20
N PRO A 132 -18.09 -17.45 2.43
CA PRO A 132 -17.46 -16.57 3.42
C PRO A 132 -17.77 -16.97 4.86
N THR A 133 -18.95 -17.53 5.13
CA THR A 133 -19.37 -17.87 6.49
C THR A 133 -19.13 -19.34 6.85
N PRO A 134 -19.01 -19.68 8.15
CA PRO A 134 -18.95 -21.08 8.59
C PRO A 134 -20.11 -21.94 8.09
N ALA A 135 -21.32 -21.36 8.04
CA ALA A 135 -22.52 -22.05 7.54
C ALA A 135 -22.44 -22.32 6.03
N ASP A 136 -21.91 -21.38 5.24
CA ASP A 136 -21.71 -21.56 3.80
C ASP A 136 -20.67 -22.65 3.51
N LEU A 137 -19.57 -22.66 4.27
CA LEU A 137 -18.53 -23.70 4.18
C LEU A 137 -19.09 -25.07 4.57
N LYS A 138 -19.90 -25.16 5.63
CA LYS A 138 -20.56 -26.40 6.04
C LYS A 138 -21.53 -26.90 4.96
N ARG A 139 -22.30 -26.00 4.35
CA ARG A 139 -23.22 -26.31 3.25
C ARG A 139 -22.50 -26.73 1.97
N ALA A 140 -21.34 -26.14 1.67
CA ALA A 140 -20.51 -26.54 0.54
C ALA A 140 -19.95 -27.95 0.74
N GLY A 141 -19.49 -28.24 1.96
CA GLY A 141 -18.92 -29.53 2.34
C GLY A 141 -17.53 -29.78 1.76
N LYS A 142 -16.87 -30.83 2.26
CA LYS A 142 -15.48 -31.15 1.95
C LYS A 142 -15.20 -31.28 0.45
N ALA A 143 -16.08 -31.95 -0.29
CA ALA A 143 -15.86 -32.23 -1.71
C ALA A 143 -15.81 -30.96 -2.59
N ARG A 144 -16.69 -29.98 -2.32
CA ARG A 144 -16.71 -28.72 -3.08
C ARG A 144 -15.54 -27.81 -2.71
N ILE A 145 -15.17 -27.77 -1.43
CA ILE A 145 -14.00 -27.03 -0.95
C ILE A 145 -12.73 -27.61 -1.59
N ASP A 146 -12.58 -28.93 -1.54
CA ASP A 146 -11.47 -29.66 -2.17
C ASP A 146 -11.35 -29.35 -3.67
N ALA A 147 -12.45 -29.47 -4.40
CA ALA A 147 -12.48 -29.19 -5.84
C ALA A 147 -12.09 -27.74 -6.15
N ARG A 148 -12.54 -26.76 -5.35
CA ARG A 148 -12.19 -25.36 -5.54
C ARG A 148 -10.72 -25.10 -5.23
N LEU A 149 -10.20 -25.61 -4.11
CA LEU A 149 -8.77 -25.53 -3.79
C LEU A 149 -7.91 -26.11 -4.91
N LYS A 150 -8.30 -27.29 -5.44
CA LYS A 150 -7.60 -27.94 -6.55
C LYS A 150 -7.64 -27.11 -7.83
N LYS A 151 -8.79 -26.52 -8.17
CA LYS A 151 -8.98 -25.66 -9.35
C LYS A 151 -8.03 -24.46 -9.34
N HIS A 152 -7.78 -23.89 -8.16
CA HIS A 152 -6.91 -22.73 -7.97
C HIS A 152 -5.47 -23.11 -7.57
N GLY A 153 -5.02 -24.32 -7.91
CA GLY A 153 -3.60 -24.71 -7.84
C GLY A 153 -3.09 -25.16 -6.47
N CYS A 154 -3.95 -25.34 -5.46
CA CYS A 154 -3.52 -25.83 -4.15
C CYS A 154 -3.06 -27.30 -4.25
N ARG A 155 -1.78 -27.58 -3.94
CA ARG A 155 -1.24 -28.95 -3.94
C ARG A 155 -1.78 -29.81 -2.79
N ARG A 156 -2.08 -29.22 -1.64
CA ARG A 156 -2.58 -29.90 -0.42
C ARG A 156 -4.10 -29.81 -0.27
N HIS A 157 -4.81 -29.64 -1.39
CA HIS A 157 -6.25 -29.37 -1.43
C HIS A 157 -7.08 -30.30 -0.52
N ALA A 158 -6.83 -31.62 -0.56
CA ALA A 158 -7.58 -32.60 0.21
C ALA A 158 -7.35 -32.51 1.72
N ALA A 159 -6.10 -32.20 2.11
CA ALA A 159 -5.73 -32.02 3.51
C ALA A 159 -6.34 -30.72 4.07
N TRP A 160 -6.22 -29.62 3.34
CA TRP A 160 -6.77 -28.32 3.74
C TRP A 160 -8.30 -28.34 3.81
N ALA A 161 -8.98 -28.93 2.82
CA ALA A 161 -10.43 -29.12 2.87
C ALA A 161 -10.86 -29.94 4.10
N GLY A 162 -10.09 -30.97 4.45
CA GLY A 162 -10.32 -31.76 5.67
C GLY A 162 -10.14 -30.93 6.95
N GLN A 163 -9.07 -30.13 7.03
CA GLN A 163 -8.80 -29.27 8.18
C GLN A 163 -9.87 -28.18 8.35
N ILE A 164 -10.33 -27.57 7.27
CA ILE A 164 -11.42 -26.58 7.28
C ILE A 164 -12.69 -27.22 7.85
N VAL A 165 -13.14 -28.35 7.27
CA VAL A 165 -14.38 -29.00 7.72
C VAL A 165 -14.26 -29.50 9.16
N SER A 166 -13.10 -30.01 9.56
CA SER A 166 -12.84 -30.42 10.95
C SER A 166 -12.94 -29.22 11.90
N ALA A 167 -12.40 -28.06 11.54
CA ALA A 167 -12.47 -26.85 12.37
C ALA A 167 -13.92 -26.37 12.55
N LEU A 168 -14.76 -26.47 11.52
CA LEU A 168 -16.18 -26.07 11.60
C LEU A 168 -16.97 -26.86 12.65
N GLU A 169 -16.57 -28.09 12.98
CA GLU A 169 -17.23 -28.89 14.01
C GLU A 169 -16.84 -28.49 15.44
N HIS A 170 -15.79 -27.67 15.63
CA HIS A 170 -15.34 -27.24 16.95
C HIS A 170 -16.22 -26.15 17.58
N GLN A 171 -17.09 -25.51 16.79
CA GLN A 171 -17.99 -24.47 17.27
C GLN A 171 -19.43 -24.80 16.91
N THR A 172 -20.28 -24.89 17.93
CA THR A 172 -21.71 -25.21 17.77
C THR A 172 -22.61 -23.98 17.83
N VAL A 173 -22.08 -22.83 18.25
CA VAL A 173 -22.81 -21.58 18.45
C VAL A 173 -22.47 -20.58 17.36
N VAL A 174 -23.48 -19.90 16.82
CA VAL A 174 -23.30 -18.82 15.85
C VAL A 174 -23.17 -17.48 16.59
N VAL A 175 -22.10 -16.74 16.32
CA VAL A 175 -21.85 -15.42 16.92
C VAL A 175 -22.64 -14.35 16.16
N ALA A 176 -23.22 -13.39 16.89
CA ALA A 176 -23.89 -12.24 16.29
C ALA A 176 -22.95 -11.47 15.34
N GLY A 177 -23.45 -11.10 14.17
CA GLY A 177 -22.65 -10.44 13.12
C GLY A 177 -22.02 -11.39 12.09
N THR A 178 -22.24 -12.70 12.19
CA THR A 178 -21.78 -13.68 11.19
C THR A 178 -22.29 -13.35 9.77
N ASP A 179 -23.56 -12.98 9.62
CA ASP A 179 -24.13 -12.62 8.31
C ASP A 179 -23.52 -11.34 7.74
N ALA A 180 -23.25 -10.36 8.60
CA ALA A 180 -22.56 -9.12 8.22
C ALA A 180 -21.12 -9.40 7.78
N ALA A 181 -20.41 -10.27 8.51
CA ALA A 181 -19.08 -10.74 8.12
C ALA A 181 -19.13 -11.46 6.76
N GLY A 182 -20.18 -12.25 6.50
CA GLY A 182 -20.45 -12.89 5.22
C GLY A 182 -20.56 -11.92 4.04
N THR A 183 -20.98 -10.68 4.29
CA THR A 183 -21.03 -9.62 3.27
C THR A 183 -19.66 -9.00 3.03
N VAL A 184 -18.85 -8.82 4.08
CA VAL A 184 -17.55 -8.13 4.01
C VAL A 184 -16.43 -9.03 3.52
N LEU A 185 -16.36 -10.28 3.98
CA LEU A 185 -15.27 -11.22 3.70
C LEU A 185 -14.99 -11.43 2.20
N PRO A 186 -15.99 -11.58 1.30
CA PRO A 186 -15.72 -11.72 -0.13
C PRO A 186 -15.04 -10.50 -0.76
N HIS A 187 -15.33 -9.29 -0.26
CA HIS A 187 -14.71 -8.06 -0.78
C HIS A 187 -13.24 -8.01 -0.39
N LEU A 188 -12.91 -8.34 0.87
CA LEU A 188 -11.54 -8.39 1.35
C LEU A 188 -10.74 -9.50 0.64
N ALA A 189 -11.35 -10.67 0.42
CA ALA A 189 -10.69 -11.76 -0.28
C ALA A 189 -10.36 -11.38 -1.74
N ARG A 190 -11.30 -10.72 -2.45
CA ARG A 190 -11.06 -10.25 -3.83
C ARG A 190 -10.07 -9.10 -3.94
N GLN A 191 -9.75 -8.39 -2.86
CA GLN A 191 -8.67 -7.39 -2.86
C GLN A 191 -7.28 -8.04 -2.81
N LEU A 192 -7.21 -9.31 -2.43
CA LEU A 192 -5.97 -10.08 -2.30
C LEU A 192 -5.72 -11.08 -3.44
N ILE A 193 -6.71 -11.27 -4.33
CA ILE A 193 -6.61 -12.09 -5.55
C ILE A 193 -6.32 -11.15 -6.72
#